data_AF-A0A2H5V0K0-F1
#
_entry.id   AF-A0A2H5V0K0-F1
#
_cell.length_a   1.000
_cell.length_b   1.000
_cell.length_c   1.000
_cell.angle_alpha   90.00
_cell.angle_beta   90.00
_cell.angle_gamma   90.00
#
_symmetry.space_group_name_H-M   'P 1'
#
loop_
_entity.id
_entity.type
_entity.pdbx_description
1 polymer ?
#
loop_
_entity_poly.entity_id
_entity_poly.type
_entity_poly.pdbx_seq_one_letter_code
_entity_poly.pdbx_strand_id
1 'polypeptide(L)'
;MGTDLKRELLRLLDEDEEFRYAVAGRIGILEILKRLDRLEEGQNRLWEEVRSLREGQEKLWEEVRSLREGQNKLWVEVKELKKAYQGLSKRVSAGFAELGSALGVTYEMHAAAYIQVLLEELGYPGAKVTRGWALKDGEVLEIDIFCEEPLVVGEVTTRLRDEMEMDREINKLMDRVEAVSSKYGKKPFLAILSVGVAPENLVERLREETAKHGIKLILGREIEEALSA
;
A
#
# COMPACT_ATOMS: atom_id res chain seq x y z
N MET A 1 43.06 -30.70 75.65
CA MET A 1 43.00 -29.29 75.20
C MET A 1 42.14 -29.08 73.96
N GLY A 2 42.29 -29.84 72.86
CA GLY A 2 41.52 -29.60 71.64
C GLY A 2 39.99 -29.81 71.75
N THR A 3 39.55 -30.77 72.58
CA THR A 3 38.13 -31.10 72.73
C THR A 3 37.35 -30.08 73.56
N ASP A 4 37.99 -29.52 74.60
CA ASP A 4 37.36 -28.53 75.48
C ASP A 4 37.20 -27.17 74.79
N LEU A 5 38.23 -26.74 74.03
CA LEU A 5 38.16 -25.51 73.25
C LEU A 5 37.05 -25.57 72.18
N LYS A 6 36.92 -26.69 71.47
CA LYS A 6 35.85 -26.86 70.47
C LYS A 6 34.45 -26.76 71.10
N ARG A 7 34.23 -27.39 72.26
CA ARG A 7 32.95 -27.32 72.98
C ARG A 7 32.65 -25.89 73.41
N GLU A 8 33.64 -25.19 73.95
CA GLU A 8 33.47 -23.81 74.39
C GLU A 8 33.19 -22.86 73.22
N LEU A 9 33.85 -23.05 72.07
CA LEU A 9 33.61 -22.26 70.86
C LEU A 9 32.18 -22.46 70.31
N LEU A 10 31.68 -23.70 70.31
CA LEU A 10 30.30 -24.00 69.91
C LEU A 10 29.28 -23.44 70.91
N ARG A 11 29.54 -23.58 72.23
CA ARG A 11 28.69 -22.98 73.27
C ARG A 11 28.59 -21.47 73.12
N LEU A 12 29.71 -20.78 72.91
CA LEU A 12 29.73 -19.33 72.66
C LEU A 12 29.03 -18.98 71.35
N LEU A 13 29.18 -19.78 70.29
CA LEU A 13 28.39 -19.58 69.08
C LEU A 13 26.89 -19.72 69.36
N ASP A 14 26.44 -20.61 70.24
CA ASP A 14 25.01 -20.85 70.52
C ASP A 14 24.40 -19.88 71.56
N GLU A 15 25.20 -19.40 72.52
CA GLU A 15 24.72 -18.60 73.66
C GLU A 15 25.12 -17.11 73.58
N ASP A 16 26.26 -16.78 72.95
CA ASP A 16 26.79 -15.41 72.85
C ASP A 16 26.58 -14.83 71.45
N GLU A 17 25.60 -13.94 71.36
CA GLU A 17 25.22 -13.27 70.11
C GLU A 17 26.33 -12.37 69.56
N GLU A 18 27.06 -11.65 70.41
CA GLU A 18 28.14 -10.74 70.00
C GLU A 18 29.33 -11.54 69.44
N PHE A 19 29.69 -12.64 70.10
CA PHE A 19 30.70 -13.57 69.61
C PHE A 19 30.29 -14.21 68.29
N ARG A 20 29.03 -14.65 68.15
CA ARG A 20 28.48 -15.22 66.91
C ARG A 20 28.58 -14.24 65.74
N TYR A 21 28.18 -12.98 65.92
CA TYR A 21 28.28 -11.97 64.88
C TYR A 21 29.73 -11.61 64.54
N ALA A 22 30.62 -11.54 65.54
CA ALA A 22 32.05 -11.30 65.31
C ALA A 22 32.70 -12.43 64.48
N VAL A 23 32.36 -13.69 64.78
CA VAL A 23 32.80 -14.85 64.00
C VAL A 23 32.21 -14.79 62.59
N ALA A 24 30.89 -14.59 62.46
CA ALA A 24 30.21 -14.49 61.16
C ALA A 24 30.77 -13.37 60.28
N GLY A 25 31.15 -12.24 60.88
CA GLY A 25 31.83 -11.13 60.20
C GLY A 25 33.22 -11.52 59.71
N ARG A 26 34.05 -12.13 60.57
CA ARG A 26 35.43 -12.54 60.22
C ARG A 26 35.49 -13.64 59.15
N ILE A 27 34.55 -14.58 59.17
CA ILE A 27 34.50 -15.66 58.17
C ILE A 27 33.69 -15.28 56.91
N GLY A 28 33.23 -14.03 56.82
CA GLY A 28 32.62 -13.46 55.62
C GLY A 28 31.14 -13.80 55.39
N ILE A 29 30.45 -14.45 56.34
CA ILE A 29 29.01 -14.75 56.23
C ILE A 29 28.19 -13.46 56.11
N LEU A 30 28.54 -12.41 56.86
CA LEU A 30 27.84 -11.13 56.78
C LEU A 30 27.99 -10.46 55.40
N GLU A 31 29.13 -10.65 54.73
CA GLU A 31 29.37 -10.13 53.38
C GLU A 31 28.58 -10.93 52.33
N ILE A 32 28.46 -12.24 52.51
CA ILE A 32 27.63 -13.11 51.65
C ILE A 32 26.15 -12.72 51.77
N LEU A 33 25.64 -12.53 52.99
CA LEU A 33 24.25 -12.12 53.21
C LEU A 33 23.94 -10.78 52.52
N LYS A 34 24.81 -9.77 52.67
CA LYS A 34 24.65 -8.49 51.96
C LYS A 34 24.63 -8.63 50.43
N ARG A 35 25.38 -9.58 49.87
CA ARG A 35 25.36 -9.85 48.42
C ARG A 35 24.08 -10.57 48.01
N LEU A 36 23.56 -11.48 48.84
CA LEU A 36 22.27 -12.13 48.64
C LEU A 36 21.14 -11.11 48.66
N ASP A 37 21.13 -10.17 49.62
CA ASP A 37 20.14 -9.10 49.69
C ASP A 37 20.14 -8.25 48.41
N ARG A 38 21.32 -7.86 47.93
CA ARG A 38 21.47 -7.12 46.66
C ARG A 38 21.01 -7.93 45.44
N LEU A 39 21.22 -9.24 45.44
CA LEU A 39 20.75 -10.12 44.37
C LEU A 39 19.23 -10.25 44.39
N GLU A 40 18.63 -10.35 45.58
CA GLU A 40 17.18 -10.38 45.75
C GLU A 40 16.54 -9.06 45.29
N GLU A 41 17.13 -7.92 45.67
CA GLU A 41 16.72 -6.60 45.16
C GLU A 41 16.82 -6.52 43.64
N GLY A 42 17.93 -6.99 43.05
CA GLY A 42 18.11 -7.04 41.60
C GLY A 42 17.09 -7.94 40.91
N GLN A 43 16.77 -9.09 41.52
CA GLN A 43 15.76 -10.03 41.01
C GLN A 43 14.36 -9.41 41.05
N ASN A 44 14.02 -8.69 42.14
CA ASN A 44 12.74 -8.02 42.27
C ASN A 44 12.56 -6.92 41.20
N ARG A 45 13.61 -6.13 40.92
CA ARG A 45 13.58 -5.14 39.83
C ARG A 45 13.38 -5.79 38.46
N LEU A 46 14.05 -6.91 38.18
CA LEU A 46 13.85 -7.65 36.93
C LEU A 46 12.40 -8.16 36.81
N TRP A 47 11.78 -8.61 37.90
CA TRP A 47 10.38 -9.01 37.87
C TRP A 47 9.43 -7.85 37.57
N GLU A 48 9.71 -6.66 38.08
CA GLU A 48 8.94 -5.44 37.75
C GLU A 48 9.10 -5.05 36.28
N GLU A 49 10.32 -5.08 35.74
CA GLU A 49 10.57 -4.83 34.32
C GLU A 49 9.85 -5.85 33.42
N VAL A 50 9.94 -7.14 33.75
CA VAL A 50 9.24 -8.21 33.01
C VAL A 50 7.72 -8.00 33.06
N ARG A 51 7.16 -7.57 34.19
CA ARG A 51 5.73 -7.26 34.29
C ARG A 51 5.36 -6.08 33.39
N SER A 52 6.13 -5.00 33.44
CA SER A 52 5.90 -3.81 32.59
C SER A 52 6.01 -4.14 31.10
N LEU A 53 6.98 -4.97 30.70
CA LEU A 53 7.11 -5.44 29.31
C LEU A 53 5.90 -6.28 28.88
N ARG A 54 5.37 -7.15 29.75
CA ARG A 54 4.15 -7.93 29.45
C ARG A 54 2.94 -7.04 29.25
N GLU A 55 2.75 -6.05 30.11
CA GLU A 55 1.67 -5.06 29.96
C GLU A 55 1.83 -4.24 28.66
N GLY A 56 3.06 -3.86 28.31
CA GLY A 56 3.35 -3.19 27.04
C GLY A 56 3.04 -4.07 25.82
N GLN A 57 3.38 -5.36 25.88
CA GLN A 57 3.05 -6.32 24.82
C GLN A 57 1.54 -6.50 24.67
N GLU A 58 0.79 -6.55 25.77
CA GLU A 58 -0.67 -6.71 25.73
C GLU A 58 -1.34 -5.52 25.02
N LYS A 59 -0.91 -4.29 25.32
CA LYS A 59 -1.39 -3.08 24.61
C LYS A 59 -1.07 -3.11 23.12
N LEU A 60 0.15 -3.53 22.75
CA LEU A 60 0.52 -3.69 21.34
C LEU A 60 -0.37 -4.73 20.63
N TRP A 61 -0.72 -5.83 21.31
CA TRP A 61 -1.63 -6.83 20.77
C TRP A 61 -3.04 -6.28 20.52
N GLU A 62 -3.53 -5.40 21.39
CA GLU A 62 -4.81 -4.71 21.21
C GLU A 62 -4.77 -3.75 20.02
N GLU A 63 -3.71 -2.94 19.89
CA GLU A 63 -3.53 -2.03 18.74
C GLU A 63 -3.47 -2.80 17.42
N VAL A 64 -2.69 -3.89 17.36
CA VAL A 64 -2.61 -4.75 16.17
C VAL A 64 -3.97 -5.37 15.84
N ARG A 65 -4.76 -5.76 16.83
CA ARG A 65 -6.12 -6.28 16.62
C ARG A 65 -7.02 -5.19 16.01
N SER A 66 -6.99 -3.99 16.58
CA SER A 66 -7.78 -2.85 16.08
C SER A 66 -7.41 -2.48 14.63
N LEU A 67 -6.10 -2.46 14.31
CA LEU A 67 -5.62 -2.21 12.95
C LEU A 67 -6.12 -3.29 11.96
N ARG A 68 -6.09 -4.57 12.35
CA ARG A 68 -6.62 -5.67 11.52
C ARG A 68 -8.13 -5.54 11.29
N GLU A 69 -8.88 -5.14 12.30
CA GLU A 69 -10.32 -4.88 12.16
C GLU A 69 -10.59 -3.72 11.21
N GLY A 70 -9.85 -2.61 11.33
CA GLY A 70 -9.93 -1.47 10.41
C GLY A 70 -9.59 -1.86 8.98
N GLN A 71 -8.54 -2.67 8.79
CA GLN A 71 -8.15 -3.19 7.47
C GLN A 71 -9.24 -4.06 6.85
N ASN A 72 -9.89 -4.93 7.63
CA ASN A 72 -10.99 -5.76 7.13
C ASN A 72 -12.19 -4.94 6.67
N LYS A 73 -12.54 -3.86 7.39
CA LYS A 73 -13.62 -2.95 6.96
C LYS A 73 -13.29 -2.28 5.63
N LEU A 74 -12.06 -1.77 5.49
CA LEU A 74 -11.57 -1.20 4.23
C LEU A 74 -11.64 -2.21 3.08
N TRP A 75 -11.27 -3.47 3.30
CA TRP A 75 -11.38 -4.52 2.28
C TRP A 75 -12.81 -4.74 1.81
N VAL A 76 -13.79 -4.67 2.72
CA VAL A 76 -15.22 -4.79 2.37
C VAL A 76 -15.65 -3.60 1.52
N GLU A 77 -15.34 -2.37 1.95
CA GLU A 77 -15.68 -1.15 1.22
C GLU A 77 -15.06 -1.13 -0.20
N VAL A 78 -13.78 -1.48 -0.32
CA VAL A 78 -13.10 -1.59 -1.63
C VAL A 78 -13.76 -2.63 -2.52
N LYS A 79 -14.21 -3.75 -1.96
CA LYS A 79 -14.92 -4.79 -2.71
C LYS A 79 -16.29 -4.31 -3.19
N GLU A 80 -17.02 -3.56 -2.37
CA GLU A 80 -18.31 -2.96 -2.74
C GLU A 80 -18.14 -1.89 -3.81
N LEU A 81 -17.14 -1.01 -3.67
CA LEU A 81 -16.79 -0.02 -4.68
C LEU A 81 -16.43 -0.68 -6.01
N LYS A 82 -15.64 -1.76 -5.98
CA LYS A 82 -15.31 -2.53 -7.18
C LYS A 82 -16.56 -3.13 -7.85
N LYS A 83 -17.53 -3.60 -7.07
CA LYS A 83 -18.81 -4.11 -7.61
C LYS A 83 -19.66 -2.99 -8.21
N ALA A 84 -19.75 -1.84 -7.55
CA ALA A 84 -20.47 -0.67 -8.05
C ALA A 84 -19.85 -0.19 -9.38
N TYR A 85 -18.51 -0.10 -9.42
CA TYR A 85 -17.75 0.20 -10.62
C TYR A 85 -18.05 -0.77 -11.77
N GLN A 86 -18.03 -2.07 -11.49
CA GLN A 86 -18.38 -3.09 -12.48
C GLN A 86 -19.83 -2.93 -12.97
N GLY A 87 -20.79 -2.72 -12.07
CA GLY A 87 -22.20 -2.56 -12.42
C GLY A 87 -22.48 -1.29 -13.24
N LEU A 88 -21.75 -0.21 -13.00
CA LEU A 88 -21.85 1.00 -13.82
C LEU A 88 -21.15 0.83 -15.17
N SER A 89 -19.94 0.28 -15.16
CA SER A 89 -19.21 -0.06 -16.39
C SER A 89 -20.10 -0.86 -17.33
N LYS A 90 -20.86 -1.83 -16.79
CA LYS A 90 -21.87 -2.60 -17.55
C LYS A 90 -22.95 -1.74 -18.19
N ARG A 91 -23.59 -0.85 -17.43
CA ARG A 91 -24.68 0.01 -17.94
C ARG A 91 -24.20 0.97 -19.03
N VAL A 92 -23.01 1.55 -18.81
CA VAL A 92 -22.37 2.50 -19.72
C VAL A 92 -21.97 1.79 -20.99
N SER A 93 -21.25 0.68 -20.86
CA SER A 93 -20.90 -0.19 -21.97
C SER A 93 -22.13 -0.61 -22.78
N ALA A 94 -23.18 -1.15 -22.15
CA ALA A 94 -24.39 -1.58 -22.86
C ALA A 94 -25.05 -0.44 -23.67
N GLY A 95 -25.16 0.75 -23.08
CA GLY A 95 -25.66 1.94 -23.80
C GLY A 95 -24.76 2.33 -24.98
N PHE A 96 -23.43 2.17 -24.85
CA PHE A 96 -22.50 2.47 -25.92
C PHE A 96 -22.50 1.41 -27.04
N ALA A 97 -22.65 0.12 -26.75
CA ALA A 97 -22.80 -0.92 -27.79
C ALA A 97 -24.05 -0.69 -28.66
N GLU A 98 -25.15 -0.31 -28.01
CA GLU A 98 -26.42 0.00 -28.66
C GLU A 98 -26.29 1.25 -29.56
N LEU A 99 -25.60 2.29 -29.09
CA LEU A 99 -25.32 3.48 -29.90
C LEU A 99 -24.30 3.21 -31.03
N GLY A 100 -23.27 2.41 -30.78
CA GLY A 100 -22.24 2.04 -31.76
C GLY A 100 -22.83 1.31 -32.97
N SER A 101 -23.69 0.34 -32.70
CA SER A 101 -24.39 -0.44 -33.73
C SER A 101 -25.46 0.36 -34.50
N ALA A 102 -26.10 1.33 -33.85
CA ALA A 102 -27.11 2.19 -34.47
C ALA A 102 -26.53 3.40 -35.23
N LEU A 103 -25.37 3.92 -34.82
CA LEU A 103 -24.84 5.22 -35.28
C LEU A 103 -23.45 5.17 -35.93
N GLY A 104 -22.77 4.01 -35.97
CA GLY A 104 -21.46 3.87 -36.60
C GLY A 104 -20.32 4.58 -35.86
N VAL A 105 -20.32 4.48 -34.52
CA VAL A 105 -19.40 5.19 -33.62
C VAL A 105 -18.01 4.53 -33.60
N THR A 106 -16.92 5.31 -33.53
CA THR A 106 -15.53 4.77 -33.57
C THR A 106 -15.06 4.26 -32.19
N TYR A 107 -14.03 3.41 -32.15
CA TYR A 107 -13.43 2.92 -30.89
C TYR A 107 -12.91 4.06 -29.99
N GLU A 108 -12.39 5.13 -30.59
CA GLU A 108 -11.94 6.33 -29.87
C GLU A 108 -13.10 7.03 -29.14
N MET A 109 -14.26 7.16 -29.80
CA MET A 109 -15.45 7.73 -29.18
C MET A 109 -15.95 6.87 -28.02
N HIS A 110 -15.85 5.54 -28.13
CA HIS A 110 -16.15 4.63 -27.01
C HIS A 110 -15.19 4.83 -25.83
N ALA A 111 -13.88 4.89 -26.11
CA ALA A 111 -12.88 5.10 -25.08
C ALA A 111 -13.08 6.47 -24.38
N ALA A 112 -13.29 7.55 -25.14
CA ALA A 112 -13.53 8.89 -24.60
C ALA A 112 -14.74 8.93 -23.65
N ALA A 113 -15.85 8.30 -24.03
CA ALA A 113 -17.05 8.31 -23.21
C ALA A 113 -16.92 7.45 -21.94
N TYR A 114 -16.21 6.32 -22.01
CA TYR A 114 -15.86 5.54 -20.82
C TYR A 114 -15.03 6.37 -19.84
N ILE A 115 -14.05 7.14 -20.32
CA ILE A 115 -13.25 8.05 -19.47
C ILE A 115 -14.09 9.15 -18.87
N GLN A 116 -15.06 9.71 -19.59
CA GLN A 116 -15.94 10.74 -19.05
C GLN A 116 -16.70 10.24 -17.82
N VAL A 117 -17.27 9.04 -17.88
CA VAL A 117 -17.93 8.40 -16.74
C VAL A 117 -16.95 8.13 -15.60
N LEU A 118 -15.76 7.62 -15.90
CA LEU A 118 -14.72 7.38 -14.89
C LEU A 118 -14.41 8.66 -14.12
N LEU A 119 -14.31 9.81 -14.79
CA LEU A 119 -14.05 11.10 -14.15
C LEU A 119 -15.20 11.58 -13.27
N GLU A 120 -16.46 11.38 -13.70
CA GLU A 120 -17.62 11.72 -12.86
C GLU A 120 -17.60 10.96 -11.53
N GLU A 121 -17.31 9.66 -11.55
CA GLU A 121 -17.19 8.81 -10.36
C GLU A 121 -15.99 9.17 -9.47
N LEU A 122 -14.89 9.63 -10.08
CA LEU A 122 -13.74 10.16 -9.34
C LEU A 122 -14.02 11.52 -8.69
N GLY A 123 -15.24 12.04 -8.78
CA GLY A 123 -15.68 13.28 -8.14
C GLY A 123 -15.52 14.51 -9.03
N TYR A 124 -15.42 14.33 -10.35
CA TYR A 124 -15.35 15.42 -11.33
C TYR A 124 -16.63 15.48 -12.20
N PRO A 125 -17.80 15.78 -11.60
CA PRO A 125 -19.04 15.89 -12.35
C PRO A 125 -18.93 17.03 -13.38
N GLY A 126 -19.27 16.74 -14.64
CA GLY A 126 -19.20 17.72 -15.73
C GLY A 126 -17.85 17.80 -16.45
N ALA A 127 -16.88 16.93 -16.12
CA ALA A 127 -15.68 16.73 -16.93
C ALA A 127 -16.08 16.41 -18.38
N LYS A 128 -15.47 17.11 -19.35
CA LYS A 128 -15.71 16.89 -20.78
C LYS A 128 -14.49 16.23 -21.40
N VAL A 129 -14.68 15.02 -21.91
CA VAL A 129 -13.63 14.28 -22.62
C VAL A 129 -13.85 14.43 -24.12
N THR A 130 -12.86 15.00 -24.80
CA THR A 130 -12.91 15.31 -26.24
C THR A 130 -11.53 15.09 -26.86
N ARG A 131 -11.40 15.24 -28.18
CA ARG A 131 -10.08 15.34 -28.81
C ARG A 131 -9.41 16.65 -28.44
N GLY A 132 -8.10 16.59 -28.22
CA GLY A 132 -7.27 17.74 -27.85
C GLY A 132 -6.10 17.94 -28.79
N TRP A 133 -5.43 19.10 -28.64
CA TRP A 133 -4.22 19.42 -29.39
C TRP A 133 -3.17 20.07 -28.50
N ALA A 134 -1.92 19.67 -28.71
CA ALA A 134 -0.74 20.25 -28.08
C ALA A 134 0.33 20.57 -29.14
N LEU A 135 1.19 21.55 -28.84
CA LEU A 135 2.31 21.91 -29.70
C LEU A 135 3.60 21.38 -29.06
N LYS A 136 4.41 20.64 -29.81
CA LYS A 136 5.74 20.17 -29.40
C LYS A 136 6.69 20.36 -30.57
N ASP A 137 7.81 21.06 -30.35
CA ASP A 137 8.86 21.31 -31.37
C ASP A 137 8.36 21.87 -32.72
N GLY A 138 7.28 22.66 -32.70
CA GLY A 138 6.66 23.22 -33.91
C GLY A 138 5.67 22.30 -34.62
N GLU A 139 5.48 21.07 -34.13
CA GLU A 139 4.50 20.11 -34.62
C GLU A 139 3.23 20.12 -33.75
N VAL A 140 2.06 20.01 -34.41
CA VAL A 140 0.76 19.89 -33.73
C VAL A 140 0.48 18.42 -33.48
N LEU A 141 0.44 18.04 -32.21
CA LEU A 141 0.08 16.69 -31.75
C LEU A 141 -1.42 16.62 -31.48
N GLU A 142 -2.09 15.67 -32.12
CA GLU A 142 -3.46 15.28 -31.81
C GLU A 142 -3.50 14.32 -30.62
N ILE A 143 -4.42 14.57 -29.69
CA ILE A 143 -4.64 13.78 -28.48
C ILE A 143 -6.05 13.18 -28.57
N ASP A 144 -6.15 11.85 -28.57
CA ASP A 144 -7.42 11.15 -28.76
C ASP A 144 -8.38 11.40 -27.58
N ILE A 145 -7.84 11.35 -26.36
CA ILE A 145 -8.59 11.54 -25.11
C ILE A 145 -7.98 12.73 -24.37
N PHE A 146 -8.71 13.84 -24.31
CA PHE A 146 -8.30 15.03 -23.61
C PHE A 146 -9.41 15.56 -22.70
N CYS A 147 -9.04 15.87 -21.46
CA CYS A 147 -9.85 16.65 -20.54
C CYS A 147 -8.97 17.72 -19.90
N GLU A 148 -9.45 18.96 -19.80
CA GLU A 148 -8.65 20.05 -19.23
C GLU A 148 -8.73 20.06 -17.69
N GLU A 149 -9.90 19.76 -17.13
CA GLU A 149 -10.13 19.72 -15.69
C GLU A 149 -11.03 18.51 -15.31
N PRO A 150 -10.49 17.49 -14.64
CA PRO A 150 -9.07 17.32 -14.31
C PRO A 150 -8.24 17.08 -15.57
N LEU A 151 -6.95 17.42 -15.53
CA LEU A 151 -6.09 17.29 -16.71
C LEU A 151 -5.87 15.81 -17.06
N VAL A 152 -6.44 15.34 -18.15
CA VAL A 152 -6.34 13.96 -18.64
C VAL A 152 -5.80 13.96 -20.06
N VAL A 153 -4.88 13.03 -20.32
CA VAL A 153 -4.29 12.80 -21.64
C VAL A 153 -4.34 11.31 -21.93
N GLY A 154 -4.84 10.93 -23.09
CA GLY A 154 -4.85 9.53 -23.48
C GLY A 154 -4.73 9.31 -24.98
N GLU A 155 -4.24 8.12 -25.28
CA GLU A 155 -4.02 7.59 -26.62
C GLU A 155 -4.87 6.32 -26.80
N VAL A 156 -5.46 6.17 -27.98
CA VAL A 156 -6.32 5.04 -28.33
C VAL A 156 -5.71 4.29 -29.49
N THR A 157 -5.37 3.02 -29.25
CA THR A 157 -4.88 2.12 -30.29
C THR A 157 -5.85 0.96 -30.48
N THR A 158 -6.21 0.65 -31.72
CA THR A 158 -7.22 -0.40 -32.00
C THR A 158 -6.62 -1.80 -31.89
N ARG A 159 -5.35 -1.97 -32.26
CA ARG A 159 -4.67 -3.27 -32.23
C ARG A 159 -3.16 -3.10 -32.03
N LEU A 160 -2.59 -3.90 -31.14
CA LEU A 160 -1.15 -4.13 -31.04
C LEU A 160 -0.81 -5.54 -31.53
N ARG A 161 0.26 -5.67 -32.31
CA ARG A 161 0.70 -6.96 -32.90
C ARG A 161 1.99 -7.48 -32.30
N ASP A 162 2.88 -6.57 -31.92
CA ASP A 162 4.21 -6.89 -31.43
C ASP A 162 4.71 -5.85 -30.42
N GLU A 163 5.88 -6.12 -29.84
CA GLU A 163 6.50 -5.27 -28.82
C GLU A 163 6.96 -3.92 -29.38
N MET A 164 7.31 -3.87 -30.66
CA MET A 164 7.76 -2.65 -31.30
C MET A 164 6.59 -1.67 -31.49
N GLU A 165 5.40 -2.18 -31.84
CA GLU A 165 4.16 -1.39 -31.81
C GLU A 165 3.81 -0.96 -30.38
N MET A 166 3.93 -1.85 -29.38
CA MET A 166 3.70 -1.48 -27.98
C MET A 166 4.58 -0.30 -27.53
N ASP A 167 5.89 -0.41 -27.73
CA ASP A 167 6.84 0.63 -27.32
C ASP A 167 6.55 1.95 -28.04
N ARG A 168 6.16 1.89 -29.31
CA ARG A 168 5.76 3.08 -30.08
C ARG A 168 4.53 3.75 -29.49
N GLU A 169 3.48 3.01 -29.19
CA GLU A 169 2.24 3.59 -28.65
C GLU A 169 2.45 4.17 -27.23
N ILE A 170 3.27 3.52 -26.39
CA ILE A 170 3.64 4.06 -25.08
C ILE A 170 4.43 5.37 -25.24
N ASN A 171 5.47 5.40 -26.07
CA ASN A 171 6.26 6.61 -26.30
C ASN A 171 5.43 7.74 -26.91
N LYS A 172 4.54 7.40 -27.84
CA LYS A 172 3.58 8.33 -28.47
C LYS A 172 2.68 9.00 -27.44
N LEU A 173 2.20 8.26 -26.44
CA LEU A 173 1.44 8.82 -25.32
C LEU A 173 2.33 9.70 -24.43
N MET A 174 3.55 9.26 -24.12
CA MET A 174 4.47 10.02 -23.28
C MET A 174 4.84 11.38 -23.90
N ASP A 175 5.05 11.44 -25.21
CA ASP A 175 5.28 12.69 -25.94
C ASP A 175 4.10 13.66 -25.80
N ARG A 176 2.87 13.16 -25.88
CA ARG A 176 1.65 13.97 -25.67
C ARG A 176 1.54 14.44 -24.23
N VAL A 177 1.80 13.55 -23.27
CA VAL A 177 1.79 13.87 -21.83
C VAL A 177 2.79 15.00 -21.55
N GLU A 178 3.99 14.94 -22.11
CA GLU A 178 5.01 15.98 -21.95
C GLU A 178 4.57 17.31 -22.58
N ALA A 179 4.06 17.28 -23.82
CA ALA A 179 3.59 18.47 -24.52
C ALA A 179 2.43 19.16 -23.78
N VAL A 180 1.47 18.37 -23.30
CA VAL A 180 0.33 18.87 -22.50
C VAL A 180 0.81 19.37 -21.14
N SER A 181 1.70 18.65 -20.46
CA SER A 181 2.25 19.08 -19.17
C SER A 181 2.93 20.44 -19.29
N SER A 182 3.70 20.64 -20.37
CA SER A 182 4.38 21.90 -20.66
C SER A 182 3.38 23.03 -20.94
N LYS A 183 2.32 22.74 -21.71
CA LYS A 183 1.26 23.70 -22.04
C LYS A 183 0.47 24.17 -20.82
N TYR A 184 0.13 23.28 -19.90
CA TYR A 184 -0.73 23.58 -18.74
C TYR A 184 0.04 23.81 -17.43
N GLY A 185 1.37 23.64 -17.44
CA GLY A 185 2.22 23.85 -16.25
C GLY A 185 1.98 22.86 -15.11
N LYS A 186 1.26 21.76 -15.35
CA LYS A 186 0.96 20.71 -14.38
C LYS A 186 0.99 19.34 -15.06
N LYS A 187 1.38 18.29 -14.32
CA LYS A 187 1.28 16.92 -14.83
C LYS A 187 -0.20 16.51 -14.95
N PRO A 188 -0.57 15.67 -15.93
CA PRO A 188 -1.91 15.10 -15.99
C PRO A 188 -2.25 14.38 -14.68
N PHE A 189 -3.49 14.57 -14.24
CA PHE A 189 -4.12 13.77 -13.21
C PHE A 189 -4.17 12.29 -13.63
N LEU A 190 -4.42 12.03 -14.92
CA LEU A 190 -4.47 10.68 -15.47
C LEU A 190 -3.86 10.64 -16.89
N ALA A 191 -2.93 9.72 -17.11
CA ALA A 191 -2.42 9.35 -18.44
C ALA A 191 -2.99 7.98 -18.82
N ILE A 192 -3.54 7.84 -20.03
CA ILE A 192 -4.34 6.66 -20.40
C ILE A 192 -3.87 6.07 -21.73
N LEU A 193 -3.69 4.75 -21.76
CA LEU A 193 -3.51 4.01 -23.00
C LEU A 193 -4.68 3.03 -23.15
N SER A 194 -5.53 3.25 -24.15
CA SER A 194 -6.65 2.35 -24.47
C SER A 194 -6.26 1.45 -25.64
N VAL A 195 -6.20 0.14 -25.43
CA VAL A 195 -5.79 -0.84 -26.46
C VAL A 195 -6.94 -1.80 -26.75
N GLY A 196 -7.49 -1.77 -27.96
CA GLY A 196 -8.59 -2.63 -28.38
C GLY A 196 -8.23 -4.12 -28.28
N VAL A 197 -7.30 -4.58 -29.11
CA VAL A 197 -6.89 -5.98 -29.17
C VAL A 197 -5.36 -6.12 -29.08
N ALA A 198 -4.88 -7.02 -28.24
CA ALA A 198 -3.47 -7.38 -28.16
C ALA A 198 -3.30 -8.90 -27.87
N PRO A 199 -2.23 -9.54 -28.38
CA PRO A 199 -1.88 -10.91 -28.01
C PRO A 199 -1.67 -11.08 -26.50
N GLU A 200 -2.07 -12.22 -25.92
CA GLU A 200 -2.01 -12.43 -24.46
C GLU A 200 -0.59 -12.25 -23.90
N ASN A 201 0.42 -12.75 -24.61
CA ASN A 201 1.82 -12.59 -24.25
C ASN A 201 2.28 -11.12 -24.23
N LEU A 202 1.64 -10.26 -25.02
CA LEU A 202 1.92 -8.83 -25.04
C LEU A 202 1.15 -8.10 -23.93
N VAL A 203 -0.02 -8.58 -23.52
CA VAL A 203 -0.83 -7.94 -22.49
C VAL A 203 -0.13 -7.91 -21.13
N GLU A 204 0.52 -9.00 -20.72
CA GLU A 204 1.27 -9.03 -19.46
C GLU A 204 2.38 -7.97 -19.46
N ARG A 205 3.18 -7.93 -20.54
CA ARG A 205 4.24 -6.92 -20.72
C ARG A 205 3.69 -5.50 -20.78
N LEU A 206 2.59 -5.29 -21.49
CA LEU A 206 1.94 -3.99 -21.61
C LEU A 206 1.48 -3.47 -20.23
N ARG A 207 0.95 -4.34 -19.37
CA ARG A 207 0.59 -3.98 -17.98
C ARG A 207 1.83 -3.58 -17.18
N GLU A 208 2.94 -4.30 -17.31
CA GLU A 208 4.18 -3.99 -16.62
C GLU A 208 4.76 -2.64 -17.08
N GLU A 209 4.90 -2.42 -18.39
CA GLU A 209 5.48 -1.19 -18.94
C GLU A 209 4.61 0.04 -18.64
N THR A 210 3.29 -0.05 -18.84
CA THR A 210 2.39 1.06 -18.50
C THR A 210 2.43 1.40 -17.01
N ALA A 211 2.52 0.41 -16.12
CA ALA A 211 2.65 0.64 -14.68
C ALA A 211 3.94 1.40 -14.31
N LYS A 212 5.07 1.09 -14.95
CA LYS A 212 6.35 1.81 -14.72
C LYS A 212 6.25 3.31 -15.03
N HIS A 213 5.44 3.66 -16.03
CA HIS A 213 5.23 5.04 -16.46
C HIS A 213 4.03 5.73 -15.79
N GLY A 214 3.31 5.05 -14.89
CA GLY A 214 2.09 5.57 -14.26
C GLY A 214 0.93 5.74 -15.25
N ILE A 215 0.94 5.00 -16.35
CA ILE A 215 -0.11 5.00 -17.37
C ILE A 215 -1.22 4.03 -16.94
N LYS A 216 -2.46 4.50 -17.00
CA LYS A 216 -3.64 3.66 -16.84
C LYS A 216 -3.93 2.93 -18.16
N LEU A 217 -3.63 1.64 -18.19
CA LEU A 217 -4.01 0.77 -19.31
C LEU A 217 -5.50 0.40 -19.23
N ILE A 218 -6.19 0.47 -20.36
CA ILE A 218 -7.55 -0.04 -20.57
C ILE A 218 -7.52 -0.99 -21.76
N LEU A 219 -7.94 -2.24 -21.56
CA LEU A 219 -7.98 -3.21 -22.65
C LEU A 219 -9.37 -3.33 -23.25
N GLY A 220 -9.48 -3.48 -24.57
CA GLY A 220 -10.75 -3.66 -25.26
C GLY A 220 -11.50 -4.88 -24.78
N ARG A 221 -10.82 -5.97 -24.38
CA ARG A 221 -11.46 -7.09 -23.68
C ARG A 221 -12.09 -6.72 -22.35
N GLU A 222 -11.50 -5.79 -21.58
CA GLU A 222 -12.09 -5.33 -20.31
C GLU A 222 -13.29 -4.43 -20.58
N ILE A 223 -13.26 -3.69 -21.68
CA ILE A 223 -14.41 -2.94 -22.20
C ILE A 223 -15.48 -3.94 -22.68
N GLU A 224 -15.14 -4.96 -23.46
CA GLU A 224 -16.04 -6.00 -24.02
C GLU A 224 -16.62 -6.96 -22.98
N GLU A 225 -15.86 -7.37 -21.97
CA GLU A 225 -16.36 -8.14 -20.82
C GLU A 225 -17.28 -7.27 -19.96
N ALA A 226 -16.99 -5.96 -19.85
CA ALA A 226 -17.96 -5.02 -19.30
C ALA A 226 -19.18 -4.81 -20.23
N LEU A 227 -19.05 -4.99 -21.54
CA LEU A 227 -20.14 -4.91 -22.53
C LEU A 227 -21.00 -6.19 -22.59
N SER A 228 -20.44 -7.37 -22.26
CA SER A 228 -21.03 -8.68 -22.56
C SER A 228 -21.49 -9.49 -21.34
N ALA A 229 -21.24 -9.02 -20.11
CA ALA A 229 -21.58 -9.72 -18.85
C ALA A 229 -22.49 -8.90 -17.94
#